data_AF-A0A3B4WWQ9-F1
#
_entry.id   AF-A0A3B4WWQ9-F1
#
_cell.length_a   1.000
_cell.length_b   1.000
_cell.length_c   1.000
_cell.angle_alpha   90.00
_cell.angle_beta   90.00
_cell.angle_gamma   90.00
#
_symmetry.space_group_name_H-M   'P 1'
#
loop_
_entity.id
_entity.type
_entity.pdbx_description
1 polymer ?
#
loop_
_entity_poly.entity_id
_entity_poly.type
_entity_poly.pdbx_seq_one_letter_code
_entity_poly.pdbx_strand_id
1 'polypeptide(L)'
;MGRKLDLSGLTDNEAEHVLQVVQRDMKLRKKEEERLSELKQELDEEGSRCLLLSRQSCFNQRCCIRCCLPFTFLLNPRRQCQDCCYNVCKACRVYSKRDKAWLCSVCQKSRKWRPF
;
A
#
# COMPACT_ATOMS: atom_id res chain seq x y z
N MET A 1 12.72 9.68 -27.98
CA MET A 1 12.24 9.66 -29.37
C MET A 1 11.40 8.41 -29.57
N GLY A 2 10.09 8.53 -29.69
CA GLY A 2 9.20 7.38 -29.92
C GLY A 2 9.29 6.94 -31.39
N ARG A 3 9.48 5.64 -31.64
CA ARG A 3 9.40 5.08 -33.00
C ARG A 3 7.94 5.17 -33.46
N LYS A 4 7.71 5.68 -34.67
CA LYS A 4 6.38 5.77 -35.27
C LYS A 4 5.95 4.36 -35.69
N LEU A 5 4.85 3.84 -35.15
CA LEU A 5 4.22 2.63 -35.66
C LEU A 5 3.46 2.98 -36.94
N ASP A 6 3.75 2.27 -38.02
CA ASP A 6 2.95 2.31 -39.24
C ASP A 6 1.77 1.33 -39.10
N LEU A 7 0.56 1.85 -39.25
CA LEU A 7 -0.70 1.12 -39.09
C LEU A 7 -1.47 1.04 -40.43
N SER A 8 -0.88 1.51 -41.53
CA SER A 8 -1.52 1.59 -42.86
C SER A 8 -1.90 0.22 -43.46
N GLY A 9 -1.31 -0.87 -42.97
CA GLY A 9 -1.61 -2.22 -43.41
C GLY A 9 -2.83 -2.88 -42.78
N LEU A 10 -3.50 -2.22 -41.83
CA LEU A 10 -4.71 -2.76 -41.18
C LEU A 10 -5.95 -2.50 -42.05
N THR A 11 -6.81 -3.52 -42.17
CA THR A 11 -8.19 -3.31 -42.63
C THR A 11 -9.01 -2.59 -41.56
N ASP A 12 -10.13 -1.99 -41.95
CA ASP A 12 -11.02 -1.27 -41.01
C ASP A 12 -11.50 -2.16 -39.84
N ASN A 13 -11.77 -3.45 -40.10
CA ASN A 13 -12.18 -4.40 -39.07
C ASN A 13 -11.06 -4.69 -38.07
N GLU A 14 -9.83 -4.91 -38.56
CA GLU A 14 -8.67 -5.14 -37.71
C GLU A 14 -8.32 -3.88 -36.90
N ALA A 15 -8.41 -2.70 -37.51
CA ALA A 15 -8.20 -1.43 -36.83
C ALA A 15 -9.21 -1.22 -35.70
N GLU A 16 -10.50 -1.50 -35.95
CA GLU A 16 -11.55 -1.43 -34.93
C GLU A 16 -11.29 -2.43 -33.79
N HIS A 17 -10.91 -3.67 -34.12
CA HIS A 17 -10.58 -4.67 -33.10
C HIS A 17 -9.39 -4.24 -32.23
N VAL A 18 -8.32 -3.74 -32.85
CA VAL A 18 -7.15 -3.20 -32.13
C VAL A 18 -7.55 -2.03 -31.25
N LEU A 19 -8.38 -1.11 -31.75
CA LEU A 19 -8.87 0.03 -30.98
C LEU A 19 -9.63 -0.42 -29.72
N GLN A 20 -10.47 -1.44 -29.82
CA GLN A 20 -11.19 -2.01 -28.67
C GLN A 20 -10.25 -2.62 -27.62
N VAL A 21 -9.17 -3.28 -28.06
CA VAL A 21 -8.13 -3.78 -27.15
C VAL A 21 -7.43 -2.62 -26.44
N VAL A 22 -7.01 -1.60 -27.18
CA VAL A 22 -6.33 -0.41 -26.63
C VAL A 22 -7.24 0.32 -25.64
N GLN A 23 -8.51 0.54 -25.96
CA GLN A 23 -9.46 1.19 -25.07
C GLN A 23 -9.67 0.41 -23.76
N ARG A 24 -9.72 -0.92 -23.82
CA ARG A 24 -9.81 -1.76 -22.61
C ARG A 24 -8.54 -1.67 -21.77
N ASP A 25 -7.37 -1.71 -22.40
CA ASP A 25 -6.08 -1.54 -21.70
C ASP A 25 -5.99 -0.16 -21.03
N MET A 26 -6.39 0.91 -21.72
CA MET A 26 -6.42 2.26 -21.14
C MET A 26 -7.36 2.36 -19.94
N LYS A 27 -8.55 1.74 -20.01
CA LYS A 27 -9.48 1.67 -18.87
C LYS A 27 -8.88 0.91 -17.68
N LEU A 28 -8.20 -0.21 -17.94
CA LEU A 28 -7.54 -1.00 -16.91
C LEU A 28 -6.40 -0.21 -16.24
N ARG A 29 -5.55 0.47 -17.03
CA ARG A 29 -4.47 1.31 -16.51
C ARG A 29 -4.99 2.46 -15.67
N LYS A 30 -6.00 3.18 -16.15
CA LYS A 30 -6.62 4.28 -15.39
C LYS A 30 -7.16 3.80 -14.04
N LYS A 31 -7.85 2.66 -14.01
CA LYS A 31 -8.36 2.08 -12.75
C LYS A 31 -7.24 1.70 -11.78
N GLU A 32 -6.13 1.16 -12.30
CA GLU A 32 -4.98 0.82 -11.46
C GLU A 32 -4.25 2.06 -10.95
N GLU A 33 -4.11 3.11 -11.77
CA GLU A 33 -3.57 4.41 -11.37
C GLU A 33 -4.40 5.04 -10.25
N GLU A 34 -5.73 5.06 -10.38
CA GLU A 34 -6.65 5.55 -9.34
C GLU A 34 -6.47 4.76 -8.03
N ARG A 35 -6.48 3.43 -8.10
CA ARG A 35 -6.28 2.54 -6.94
C ARG A 35 -4.92 2.76 -6.25
N LEU A 36 -3.85 2.96 -7.02
CA LEU A 36 -2.51 3.22 -6.49
C LEU A 36 -2.37 4.62 -5.90
N SER A 37 -3.07 5.60 -6.47
CA SER A 37 -3.13 6.97 -5.95
C SER A 37 -3.83 7.01 -4.59
N GLU A 38 -5.00 6.37 -4.46
CA GLU A 38 -5.72 6.25 -3.18
C GLU A 38 -4.85 5.56 -2.12
N LEU A 39 -4.22 4.43 -2.48
CA LEU A 39 -3.33 3.70 -1.56
C LEU A 39 -2.13 4.55 -1.12
N LYS A 40 -1.55 5.35 -2.03
CA LYS A 40 -0.45 6.25 -1.70
C LYS A 40 -0.90 7.31 -0.69
N GLN A 41 -2.05 7.94 -0.93
CA GLN A 41 -2.62 8.93 -0.03
C GLN A 41 -2.87 8.34 1.37
N GLU A 42 -3.48 7.15 1.48
CA GLU A 42 -3.67 6.46 2.77
C GLU A 42 -2.35 6.25 3.52
N LEU A 43 -1.29 5.86 2.79
CA LEU A 43 0.04 5.63 3.39
C LEU A 43 0.70 6.93 3.87
N ASP A 44 0.56 8.02 3.11
CA ASP A 44 1.13 9.33 3.44
C ASP A 44 0.42 9.97 4.65
N GLU A 45 -0.91 9.87 4.73
CA GLU A 45 -1.72 10.32 5.86
C GLU A 45 -1.33 9.57 7.15
N GLU A 46 -1.22 8.25 7.06
CA GLU A 46 -0.88 7.40 8.18
C GLU A 46 0.60 7.56 8.61
N GLY A 47 1.50 7.87 7.67
CA GLY A 47 2.88 8.26 7.93
C GLY A 47 2.97 9.57 8.73
N SER A 48 2.22 10.59 8.29
CA SER A 48 2.12 11.89 8.97
C SER A 48 1.56 11.75 10.38
N ARG A 49 0.51 10.93 10.55
CA ARG A 49 -0.07 10.61 11.85
C ARG A 49 0.94 9.94 12.79
N CYS A 50 1.68 8.95 12.30
CA CYS A 50 2.70 8.28 13.11
C CYS A 50 3.82 9.22 13.55
N LEU A 51 4.23 10.16 12.68
CA LEU A 51 5.24 11.17 13.01
C LEU A 51 4.78 12.11 14.14
N LEU A 52 3.50 12.49 14.14
CA LEU A 52 2.92 13.31 15.21
C LEU A 52 2.84 12.55 16.54
N LEU A 53 2.41 11.28 16.49
CA LEU A 53 2.27 10.44 17.69
C LEU A 53 3.62 10.05 18.29
N SER A 54 4.66 9.82 17.47
CA SER A 54 5.98 9.43 17.96
C SER A 54 6.70 10.55 18.70
N ARG A 55 6.35 11.81 18.43
CA ARG A 55 6.83 12.99 19.19
C ARG A 55 6.26 13.08 20.60
N GLN A 56 5.13 12.42 20.86
CA GLN A 56 4.53 12.42 22.20
C GLN A 56 5.30 11.47 23.12
N SER A 57 5.73 11.99 24.27
CA SER A 57 6.54 11.25 25.23
C SER A 57 5.93 9.89 25.59
N CYS A 58 6.70 8.83 25.34
CA CYS A 58 6.36 7.43 25.61
C CYS A 58 5.04 6.93 25.00
N PHE A 59 4.45 7.63 24.01
CA PHE A 59 3.18 7.22 23.41
C PHE A 59 3.26 5.80 22.86
N ASN A 60 4.24 5.51 21.99
CA ASN A 60 4.37 4.18 21.39
C ASN A 60 4.92 3.11 22.36
N GLN A 61 5.34 3.49 23.56
CA GLN A 61 5.66 2.53 24.61
C GLN A 61 4.39 2.03 25.30
N ARG A 62 3.37 2.91 25.42
CA ARG A 62 2.10 2.66 26.12
C ARG A 62 0.94 2.28 25.19
N CYS A 63 0.92 2.78 23.96
CA CYS A 63 -0.19 2.64 23.02
C CYS A 63 0.27 2.14 21.64
N CYS A 64 -0.63 1.41 20.97
CA CYS A 64 -0.44 1.00 19.58
C CYS A 64 -0.34 2.23 18.67
N ILE A 65 0.69 2.32 17.82
CA ILE A 65 0.83 3.46 16.90
C ILE A 65 -0.32 3.55 15.88
N ARG A 66 -0.97 2.41 15.58
CA ARG A 66 -2.00 2.30 14.52
C ARG A 66 -3.41 2.58 14.99
N CYS A 67 -3.82 2.05 16.15
CA CYS A 67 -5.19 2.25 16.67
C CYS A 67 -5.25 3.16 17.90
N CYS A 68 -4.11 3.66 18.39
CA CYS A 68 -3.99 4.48 19.60
C CYS A 68 -4.47 3.82 20.91
N LEU A 69 -4.93 2.57 20.88
CA LEU A 69 -5.34 1.85 22.08
C LEU A 69 -4.14 1.47 22.97
N PRO A 70 -4.28 1.54 24.29
CA PRO A 70 -3.22 1.16 25.23
C PRO A 70 -2.89 -0.33 25.12
N PHE A 71 -1.63 -0.68 25.29
CA PHE A 71 -1.19 -2.06 25.42
C PHE A 71 -1.63 -2.61 26.78
N THR A 72 -2.04 -3.87 26.78
CA THR A 72 -2.37 -4.63 27.99
C THR A 72 -1.72 -6.00 27.87
N PHE A 73 -1.17 -6.51 28.97
CA PHE A 73 -0.30 -7.69 28.94
C PHE A 73 -0.95 -8.92 28.29
N LEU A 74 -2.25 -9.15 28.55
CA LEU A 74 -2.96 -10.35 28.08
C LEU A 74 -3.83 -10.09 26.83
N LEU A 75 -4.63 -9.03 26.84
CA LEU A 75 -5.63 -8.79 25.79
C LEU A 75 -5.06 -8.04 24.60
N ASN A 76 -4.06 -7.18 24.83
CA ASN A 76 -3.50 -6.32 23.81
C ASN A 76 -1.96 -6.29 23.83
N PRO A 77 -1.29 -7.45 23.63
CA PRO A 77 0.14 -7.56 23.79
C PRO A 77 0.89 -6.78 22.72
N ARG A 78 1.93 -6.07 23.15
CA ARG A 78 2.82 -5.27 22.33
C ARG A 78 3.75 -6.13 21.48
N ARG A 79 3.91 -5.82 20.19
CA ARG A 79 4.99 -6.33 19.33
C ARG A 79 5.54 -5.22 18.45
N GLN A 80 6.83 -5.26 18.17
CA GLN A 80 7.48 -4.34 17.24
C GLN A 80 7.27 -4.80 15.80
N CYS A 81 6.94 -3.86 14.90
CA CYS A 81 6.95 -4.07 13.46
C CYS A 81 8.40 -4.12 12.96
N GLN A 82 8.74 -5.09 12.10
CA GLN A 82 10.08 -5.20 11.54
C GLN A 82 10.49 -4.00 10.66
N ASP A 83 9.55 -3.44 9.89
CA ASP A 83 9.89 -2.40 8.90
C ASP A 83 10.01 -1.00 9.50
N CYS A 84 9.09 -0.62 10.39
CA CYS A 84 9.02 0.74 10.93
C CYS A 84 9.42 0.85 12.40
N CYS A 85 9.77 -0.27 13.05
CA CYS A 85 10.17 -0.34 14.45
C CYS A 85 9.14 0.19 15.48
N TYR A 86 7.94 0.58 15.07
CA TYR A 86 6.86 0.95 15.98
C TYR A 86 6.21 -0.27 16.62
N ASN A 87 5.78 -0.11 17.86
CA ASN A 87 4.98 -1.07 18.59
C ASN A 87 3.53 -1.06 18.12
N VAL A 88 2.98 -2.25 17.92
CA VAL A 88 1.61 -2.50 17.45
C VAL A 88 0.93 -3.63 18.22
N CYS A 89 -0.39 -3.53 18.32
CA CYS A 89 -1.25 -4.53 18.94
C CYS A 89 -1.41 -5.78 18.08
N LYS A 90 -2.05 -6.82 18.64
CA LYS A 90 -2.44 -8.03 17.91
C LYS A 90 -3.32 -7.73 16.68
N ALA A 91 -4.25 -6.78 16.80
CA ALA A 91 -5.20 -6.44 15.72
C ALA A 91 -4.56 -5.62 14.58
N CYS A 92 -3.50 -4.86 14.85
CA CYS A 92 -2.85 -4.01 13.86
C CYS A 92 -1.56 -4.61 13.29
N ARG A 93 -1.33 -5.91 13.51
CA ARG A 93 -0.15 -6.62 13.00
C ARG A 93 -0.52 -7.90 12.28
N VAL A 94 0.37 -8.29 11.37
CA VAL A 94 0.25 -9.52 10.59
C VAL A 94 1.60 -10.23 10.62
N TYR A 95 1.57 -11.56 10.54
CA TYR A 95 2.77 -12.35 10.37
C TYR A 95 3.08 -12.55 8.89
N SER A 96 4.23 -12.08 8.43
CA SER A 96 4.76 -12.42 7.11
C SER A 96 5.44 -13.77 7.18
N LYS A 97 4.83 -14.79 6.55
CA LYS A 97 5.43 -16.14 6.45
C LYS A 97 6.75 -16.12 5.66
N ARG A 98 6.84 -15.27 4.63
CA ARG A 98 8.02 -15.13 3.77
C ARG A 98 9.23 -14.63 4.57
N ASP A 99 9.03 -13.59 5.37
CA ASP A 99 10.12 -12.93 6.11
C ASP A 99 10.26 -13.45 7.54
N LYS A 100 9.39 -14.40 7.92
CA LYS A 100 9.26 -14.97 9.27
C LYS A 100 9.14 -13.89 10.37
N ALA A 101 8.43 -12.80 10.07
CA ALA A 101 8.42 -11.61 10.92
C ALA A 101 7.05 -10.95 11.07
N TRP A 102 6.90 -10.13 12.10
CA TRP A 102 5.69 -9.34 12.35
C TRP A 102 5.78 -7.98 11.66
N LEU A 103 4.75 -7.64 10.91
CA LEU A 103 4.59 -6.34 10.24
C LEU A 103 3.32 -5.67 10.76
N CYS A 104 3.33 -4.35 10.87
CA CYS A 104 2.07 -3.63 11.04
C CYS A 104 1.25 -3.67 9.73
N SER A 105 -0.06 -3.54 9.84
CA SER A 105 -0.98 -3.53 8.69
C SER A 105 -0.57 -2.54 7.60
N VAL A 106 -0.03 -1.39 7.99
CA VAL A 106 0.41 -0.32 7.09
C VAL A 106 1.67 -0.73 6.33
N CYS A 107 2.72 -1.22 7.01
CA CYS A 107 3.93 -1.71 6.32
C CYS A 107 3.62 -2.91 5.41
N GLN A 108 2.67 -3.77 5.80
CA GLN A 108 2.19 -4.83 4.92
C GLN A 108 1.52 -4.26 3.67
N LYS A 109 0.67 -3.23 3.79
CA LYS A 109 0.08 -2.51 2.64
C LYS A 109 1.16 -1.86 1.79
N SER A 110 2.13 -1.16 2.38
CA SER A 110 3.22 -0.49 1.65
C SER A 110 4.05 -1.44 0.80
N ARG A 111 4.27 -2.69 1.27
CA ARG A 111 4.97 -3.71 0.48
C ARG A 111 4.21 -4.14 -0.78
N LYS A 112 2.87 -4.03 -0.78
CA LYS A 112 2.02 -4.32 -1.94
C LYS A 112 1.91 -3.13 -2.90
N TRP A 113 2.25 -1.92 -2.46
CA TRP A 113 2.18 -0.72 -3.27
C TRP A 113 3.34 -0.58 -4.27
N ARG A 114 4.53 -1.14 -3.98
CA ARG A 114 5.69 -1.00 -4.88
C ARG A 114 5.33 -1.53 -6.28
N PRO A 115 5.27 -0.65 -7.29
CA PRO A 115 5.12 -1.10 -8.67
C PRO A 115 6.37 -1.87 -9.07
N PHE A 116 6.20 -2.92 -9.87
CA PHE A 116 7.30 -3.52 -10.63
C PHE A 116 7.85 -2.51 -11.64
#